data_AF-A0A9X4HJ65-F1
#
_entry.id   AF-A0A9X4HJ65-F1
#
_cell.length_a   1.000
_cell.length_b   1.000
_cell.length_c   1.000
_cell.angle_alpha   90.00
_cell.angle_beta   90.00
_cell.angle_gamma   90.00
#
_symmetry.space_group_name_H-M   'P 1'
#
loop_
_entity.id
_entity.type
_entity.pdbx_description
1 polymer ?
#
loop_
_entity_poly.entity_id
_entity_poly.type
_entity_poly.pdbx_seq_one_letter_code
_entity_poly.pdbx_strand_id
1 'polypeptide(L)' 'MANLKLWNGLTRREQRIVVKLFGGGSTQNDSPNETVNLAQLGLITENGLTTTGVEVFIAAFKAQREAR' A
#
# COMPACT_ATOMS: atom_id res chain seq x y z
N MET A 1 -3.62 -11.65 9.63
CA MET A 1 -2.69 -12.36 8.72
C MET A 1 -2.97 -12.12 7.22
N ALA A 2 -4.23 -12.06 6.77
CA ALA A 2 -4.56 -11.79 5.36
C ALA A 2 -3.93 -10.49 4.81
N ASN A 3 -4.03 -9.38 5.56
CA ASN A 3 -3.45 -8.09 5.16
C ASN A 3 -1.92 -8.12 5.06
N LEU A 4 -1.23 -8.87 5.92
CA LEU A 4 0.22 -9.04 5.84
C LEU A 4 0.62 -9.92 4.64
N LYS A 5 -0.16 -10.96 4.33
CA LYS A 5 0.03 -11.76 3.12
C LYS A 5 -0.16 -10.90 1.87
N LEU A 6 -1.16 -10.03 1.86
CA LEU A 6 -1.39 -9.08 0.79
C LEU A 6 -0.21 -8.10 0.64
N TRP A 7 0.26 -7.50 1.73
CA TRP A 7 1.45 -6.66 1.74
C TRP A 7 2.70 -7.37 1.17
N ASN A 8 2.93 -8.62 1.59
CA ASN A 8 4.07 -9.42 1.13
C ASN A 8 3.96 -9.81 -0.35
N GLY A 9 2.75 -9.79 -0.93
CA GLY A 9 2.51 -10.01 -2.35
C GLY A 9 2.73 -8.76 -3.21
N LEU A 10 2.82 -7.57 -2.60
CA LEU A 10 3.12 -6.33 -3.32
C LEU A 10 4.61 -6.26 -3.70
N THR A 11 4.89 -5.72 -4.87
CA THR A 11 6.23 -5.32 -5.28
C THR A 11 6.77 -4.20 -4.39
N ARG A 12 8.10 -4.00 -4.40
CA ARG A 12 8.72 -2.90 -3.65
C ARG A 12 8.23 -1.51 -4.07
N ARG A 13 7.88 -1.34 -5.35
CA ARG A 13 7.35 -0.05 -5.84
C ARG A 13 5.94 0.19 -5.32
N GLU A 14 5.08 -0.81 -5.39
CA GLU A 14 3.72 -0.75 -4.85
C GLU A 14 3.72 -0.50 -3.34
N GLN A 15 4.59 -1.19 -2.58
CA GLN A 15 4.80 -0.92 -1.16
C GLN A 15 5.20 0.55 -0.92
N ARG A 16 6.11 1.10 -1.72
CA ARG A 16 6.54 2.50 -1.61
C ARG A 16 5.40 3.47 -1.90
N ILE A 17 4.53 3.17 -2.86
CA ILE A 17 3.34 3.98 -3.17
C ILE A 17 2.38 3.99 -1.97
N VAL A 18 2.10 2.83 -1.38
CA VAL A 18 1.25 2.72 -0.19
C VAL A 18 1.83 3.53 0.98
N VAL A 19 3.14 3.42 1.25
CA VAL A 19 3.80 4.22 2.29
C VAL A 19 3.72 5.71 1.99
N LYS A 20 3.97 6.11 0.73
CA LYS A 20 3.91 7.51 0.30
C LYS A 20 2.51 8.10 0.51
N LEU A 21 1.47 7.39 0.09
CA LEU A 21 0.09 7.82 0.26
C LEU A 21 -0.32 7.88 1.74
N PHE A 22 0.17 6.96 2.58
CA PHE A 22 -0.06 7.01 4.03
C PHE A 22 0.54 8.27 4.67
N GLY A 23 1.70 8.70 4.17
CA GLY A 23 2.35 9.95 4.58
C GLY A 23 1.74 11.24 3.98
N GLY A 24 0.60 11.16 3.29
CA GLY A 24 -0.06 12.32 2.66
C GLY A 24 0.48 12.71 1.29
N GLY A 25 1.30 11.85 0.66
CA GLY A 25 1.75 12.05 -0.73
C GLY A 25 0.67 11.72 -1.77
N SER A 26 1.00 11.88 -3.05
CA SER A 26 0.11 11.62 -4.19
C SER A 26 0.70 10.63 -5.20
N THR A 27 -0.16 10.03 -6.04
CA THR A 27 0.23 9.14 -7.15
C THR A 27 0.51 9.88 -8.46
N GLN A 28 0.45 11.21 -8.49
CA GLN A 28 0.50 12.01 -9.72
C GLN A 28 1.76 11.77 -10.58
N ASN A 29 2.88 11.41 -9.95
CA ASN A 29 4.16 11.15 -10.62
C ASN A 29 4.47 9.65 -10.78
N ASP A 30 3.59 8.76 -10.34
CA ASP A 30 3.79 7.32 -10.49
C ASP A 30 3.31 6.87 -11.87
N SER A 31 3.93 5.80 -12.40
CA SER A 31 3.43 5.21 -13.63
C SER A 31 2.02 4.63 -13.40
N PRO A 32 1.08 4.77 -14.35
CA PRO A 32 -0.22 4.10 -14.26
C PRO A 32 -0.08 2.59 -14.02
N ASN A 33 0.94 1.95 -14.60
CA ASN A 33 1.19 0.52 -14.43
C ASN A 33 1.54 0.16 -12.98
N GLU A 34 2.07 1.10 -12.18
CA GLU A 34 2.45 0.90 -10.79
C GLU A 34 1.25 1.08 -9.83
N THR A 35 0.15 1.66 -10.31
CA THR A 35 -1.07 1.91 -9.53
C THR A 35 -2.24 1.01 -9.93
N VAL A 36 -2.23 0.42 -11.14
CA VAL A 36 -3.30 -0.48 -11.64
C VAL A 36 -3.55 -1.65 -10.69
N ASN A 37 -2.51 -2.38 -10.30
CA ASN A 37 -2.68 -3.54 -9.42
C ASN A 37 -3.12 -3.11 -8.01
N LEU A 38 -2.60 -1.99 -7.48
CA LEU A 38 -3.05 -1.43 -6.21
C LEU A 38 -4.55 -1.05 -6.23
N ALA A 39 -5.03 -0.50 -7.34
CA ALA A 39 -6.44 -0.16 -7.53
C ALA A 39 -7.31 -1.43 -7.68
N GLN A 40 -6.86 -2.43 -8.44
CA GLN A 40 -7.55 -3.72 -8.58
C GLN A 40 -7.66 -4.48 -7.25
N LEU A 41 -6.64 -4.38 -6.40
CA LEU A 41 -6.64 -4.94 -5.04
C LEU A 41 -7.46 -4.09 -4.05
N GLY A 42 -8.03 -2.97 -4.49
CA GLY A 42 -8.84 -2.07 -3.65
C GLY A 42 -8.03 -1.32 -2.59
N LEU A 43 -6.71 -1.19 -2.76
CA LEU A 43 -5.82 -0.53 -1.79
C LEU A 43 -5.78 0.98 -1.96
N ILE A 44 -6.03 1.46 -3.18
CA ILE A 44 -6.03 2.89 -3.52
C ILE A 44 -7.22 3.24 -4.40
N THR A 45 -7.56 4.53 -4.41
CA THR A 45 -8.44 5.18 -5.38
C THR A 45 -7.71 6.39 -5.98
N GLU A 46 -8.37 7.10 -6.89
CA GLU A 46 -7.93 8.42 -7.37
C GLU A 46 -7.68 9.42 -6.23
N ASN A 47 -8.33 9.25 -5.07
CA ASN A 47 -8.22 10.14 -3.92
C ASN A 47 -7.19 9.68 -2.87
N GLY A 48 -6.44 8.60 -3.14
CA GLY A 48 -5.42 8.07 -2.23
C GLY A 48 -5.77 6.71 -1.62
N LEU A 49 -5.26 6.43 -0.42
CA LEU A 49 -5.47 5.13 0.24
C LEU A 49 -6.94 4.91 0.61
N THR A 50 -7.41 3.69 0.38
CA THR A 50 -8.67 3.20 0.96
C THR A 50 -8.46 2.78 2.41
N THR A 51 -9.55 2.51 3.12
CA THR A 51 -9.52 1.84 4.43
C THR A 51 -8.72 0.53 4.36
N THR A 52 -8.93 -0.29 3.33
CA THR A 52 -8.18 -1.54 3.14
C THR A 52 -6.69 -1.30 2.93
N GLY A 53 -6.32 -0.29 2.15
CA GLY A 53 -4.93 0.13 1.98
C GLY A 53 -4.26 0.53 3.31
N VAL A 54 -4.98 1.29 4.14
CA VAL A 54 -4.52 1.69 5.48
C VAL A 54 -4.32 0.46 6.37
N GLU A 55 -5.27 -0.48 6.39
CA GLU A 55 -5.15 -1.70 7.19
C GLU A 55 -4.00 -2.61 6.74
N VAL A 56 -3.73 -2.67 5.44
CA VAL A 56 -2.58 -3.38 4.87
C VAL A 56 -1.27 -2.74 5.31
N PHE A 57 -1.16 -1.41 5.24
CA PHE A 57 -0.01 -0.68 5.75
C PHE A 57 0.20 -0.92 7.26
N ILE A 58 -0.86 -0.81 8.08
CA ILE A 58 -0.77 -1.00 9.54
C ILE A 58 -0.31 -2.43 9.86
N ALA A 59 -0.81 -3.44 9.15
CA ALA A 59 -0.39 -4.83 9.34
C ALA A 59 1.11 -5.02 9.06
N ALA A 60 1.61 -4.42 7.97
CA ALA A 60 3.02 -4.43 7.63
C ALA A 60 3.88 -3.71 8.68
N PHE A 61 3.44 -2.54 9.13
CA PHE A 61 4.15 -1.74 10.13
C PHE A 61 4.26 -2.48 11.47
N LYS A 62 3.18 -3.11 11.94
CA LYS A 62 3.19 -3.93 13.16
C LYS A 62 4.18 -5.10 13.04
N ALA A 63 4.13 -5.84 11.93
CA ALA A 63 5.04 -6.95 11.70
C ALA A 63 6.52 -6.50 11.67
N GLN A 64 6.81 -5.35 11.07
CA GLN A 64 8.16 -4.78 11.06
C GLN A 64 8.62 -4.38 12.47
N ARG A 65 7.72 -3.85 13.30
CA ARG A 65 8.03 -3.49 14.69
C ARG A 65 8.29 -4.73 15.55
N GLU A 66 7.54 -5.81 15.37
CA GLU A 66 7.70 -7.06 16.11
C GLU A 66 8.97 -7.84 15.72
N ALA A 67 9.47 -7.64 14.49
CA ALA A 67 10.72 -8.23 14.03
C ALA A 67 11.98 -7.49 14.51
N ARG A 68 11.83 -6.36 15.21
CA ARG A 68 12.92 -5.55 15.80
C ARG A 68 12.98 -5.75 17.31
#